data_AF-A0A662FV33-F1
#
_entry.id   AF-A0A662FV33-F1
#
_cell.length_a   1.000
_cell.length_b   1.000
_cell.length_c   1.000
_cell.angle_alpha   90.00
_cell.angle_beta   90.00
_cell.angle_gamma   90.00
#
_symmetry.space_group_name_H-M   'P 1'
#
loop_
_entity.id
_entity.type
_entity.pdbx_description
1 polymer ?
#
loop_
_entity_poly.entity_id
_entity_poly.type
_entity_poly.pdbx_seq_one_letter_code
_entity_poly.pdbx_strand_id
1 'polypeptide(L)'
;MEVAVEKNKTLMIEGEAEVKVISGEGVIFGKRIKAGDGFYVDLLKVAPLYVPDKCRIVVSSGRVWLEKGNTIPESWSKAVDKLAKVKKPAVVPVLGGVDVGKTGFVTYAANKLFLSGYKVGIIDADTGQSDIGPPTTIGLGVLEEPVAMLTQVPFI
;
A
#
# COMPACT_ATOMS: atom_id res chain seq x y z
N MET A 1 -5.65 -7.03 19.26
CA MET A 1 -6.61 -8.11 18.96
C MET A 1 -6.01 -9.10 17.97
N GLU A 2 -6.31 -10.40 18.12
CA GLU A 2 -5.98 -11.41 17.10
C GLU A 2 -7.19 -11.58 16.17
N VAL A 3 -6.94 -11.59 14.86
CA VAL A 3 -7.95 -11.74 13.81
C VAL A 3 -7.57 -12.92 12.92
N ALA A 4 -8.47 -13.89 12.82
CA ALA A 4 -8.37 -14.96 11.84
C ALA A 4 -9.08 -14.54 10.55
N VAL A 5 -8.33 -14.48 9.45
CA VAL A 5 -8.84 -14.12 8.14
C VAL A 5 -8.92 -15.37 7.28
N GLU A 6 -10.11 -15.63 6.75
CA GLU A 6 -10.36 -16.76 5.86
C GLU A 6 -9.96 -16.45 4.42
N LYS A 7 -9.96 -17.51 3.60
CA LYS A 7 -9.66 -17.47 2.18
C LYS A 7 -10.47 -16.41 1.44
N ASN A 8 -9.76 -15.70 0.56
CA ASN A 8 -10.32 -14.75 -0.38
C ASN A 8 -11.12 -13.64 0.31
N LYS A 9 -10.53 -13.07 1.37
CA LYS A 9 -11.04 -11.89 2.06
C LYS A 9 -9.93 -10.85 2.16
N THR A 10 -10.33 -9.59 2.30
CA THR A 10 -9.42 -8.49 2.63
C THR A 10 -9.71 -8.03 4.04
N LEU A 11 -8.67 -8.00 4.88
CA LEU A 11 -8.72 -7.31 6.16
C LEU A 11 -8.41 -5.84 5.93
N MET A 12 -9.41 -4.98 6.15
CA MET A 12 -9.25 -3.55 6.13
C MET A 12 -8.79 -3.10 7.52
N ILE A 13 -7.69 -2.37 7.57
CA ILE A 13 -7.05 -1.96 8.82
C ILE A 13 -6.94 -0.44 8.80
N GLU A 14 -7.65 0.23 9.70
CA GLU A 14 -7.61 1.67 9.87
C GLU A 14 -6.77 2.03 11.09
N GLY A 15 -5.76 2.88 10.88
CA GLY A 15 -4.78 3.25 11.89
C GLY A 15 -5.24 4.35 12.85
N GLU A 16 -4.49 4.61 13.92
CA GLU A 16 -3.12 4.16 14.17
C GLU A 16 -3.02 2.69 14.65
N ALA A 17 -2.29 1.84 13.93
CA ALA A 17 -2.26 0.39 14.16
C ALA A 17 -0.91 -0.29 13.83
N GLU A 18 -0.39 -1.13 14.74
CA GLU A 18 0.70 -2.07 14.44
C GLU A 18 0.12 -3.45 14.09
N VAL A 19 0.59 -4.04 13.00
CA VAL A 19 0.08 -5.29 12.44
C VAL A 19 1.21 -6.32 12.38
N LYS A 20 0.97 -7.53 12.89
CA LYS A 20 1.91 -8.66 12.84
C LYS A 20 1.23 -9.90 12.29
N VAL A 21 1.84 -10.54 11.30
CA VAL A 21 1.34 -11.79 10.75
C VAL A 21 1.89 -12.97 11.55
N ILE A 22 1.00 -13.71 12.20
CA ILE A 22 1.36 -14.86 13.05
C ILE A 22 1.49 -16.13 12.22
N SER A 23 0.59 -16.34 11.26
CA SER A 23 0.63 -17.50 10.37
C SER A 23 -0.04 -17.21 9.04
N GLY A 24 0.44 -17.82 7.96
CA GLY A 24 -0.08 -17.61 6.61
C GLY A 24 0.62 -16.46 5.90
N GLU A 25 -0.04 -15.94 4.86
CA GLU A 25 0.47 -14.82 4.06
C GLU A 25 -0.66 -13.95 3.52
N GLY A 26 -0.31 -12.74 3.13
CA GLY A 26 -1.22 -11.78 2.52
C GLY A 26 -0.49 -10.80 1.61
N VAL A 27 -1.27 -9.94 0.97
CA VAL A 27 -0.78 -8.92 0.04
C VAL A 27 -1.40 -7.58 0.41
N ILE A 28 -0.55 -6.60 0.68
CA ILE A 28 -0.91 -5.20 0.99
C ILE A 28 -0.37 -4.29 -0.08
N PHE A 29 -1.24 -3.60 -0.83
CA PHE A 29 -0.86 -2.77 -1.98
C PHE A 29 0.23 -3.41 -2.87
N GLY A 30 0.12 -4.71 -3.17
CA GLY A 30 1.08 -5.44 -3.99
C GLY A 30 2.36 -5.94 -3.29
N LYS A 31 2.67 -5.48 -2.07
CA LYS A 31 3.72 -6.05 -1.20
C LYS A 31 3.22 -7.36 -0.57
N ARG A 32 4.01 -8.44 -0.66
CA ARG A 32 3.73 -9.71 0.03
C ARG A 32 4.20 -9.60 1.48
N ILE A 33 3.37 -10.08 2.40
CA ILE A 33 3.65 -10.16 3.83
C ILE A 33 3.40 -11.62 4.24
N LYS A 34 4.30 -12.23 5.01
CA LYS A 34 4.21 -13.62 5.49
C LYS A 34 4.35 -13.70 7.01
N ALA A 35 4.14 -14.89 7.56
CA ALA A 35 4.36 -15.16 8.98
C ALA A 35 5.73 -14.64 9.48
N GLY A 36 5.71 -13.88 10.57
CA GLY A 36 6.88 -13.21 11.15
C GLY A 36 7.04 -11.76 10.72
N ASP A 37 6.45 -11.35 9.60
CA ASP A 37 6.49 -9.97 9.14
C ASP A 37 5.46 -9.10 9.90
N GLY A 38 5.72 -7.79 9.91
CA GLY A 38 4.79 -6.80 10.42
C GLY A 38 4.86 -5.49 9.64
N PHE A 39 3.85 -4.64 9.85
CA PHE A 39 3.80 -3.30 9.28
C PHE A 39 2.97 -2.37 10.16
N TYR A 40 3.07 -1.08 9.86
CA TYR A 40 2.33 -0.03 10.54
C TYR A 40 1.31 0.60 9.61
N VAL A 41 0.16 0.99 10.15
CA VAL A 41 -0.83 1.82 9.47
C VAL A 41 -0.93 3.14 10.23
N ASP A 42 -0.65 4.24 9.53
CA ASP A 42 -0.69 5.58 10.11
C ASP A 42 -2.10 5.98 10.58
N LEU A 43 -2.15 6.93 11.51
CA LEU A 43 -3.39 7.56 11.96
C LEU A 43 -4.20 8.12 10.77
N LEU A 44 -5.53 7.90 10.79
CA LEU A 44 -6.48 8.31 9.72
C LEU A 44 -6.25 7.68 8.35
N LYS A 45 -5.42 6.64 8.24
CA LYS A 45 -5.23 5.89 6.99
C LYS A 45 -5.78 4.49 7.08
N VAL A 46 -6.10 3.93 5.92
CA VAL A 46 -6.62 2.57 5.77
C VAL A 46 -5.73 1.75 4.85
N ALA A 47 -5.36 0.56 5.30
CA ALA A 47 -4.57 -0.39 4.54
C ALA A 47 -5.38 -1.68 4.24
N PRO A 48 -5.50 -2.10 2.97
CA PRO A 48 -6.13 -3.36 2.59
C PRO A 48 -5.11 -4.50 2.58
N LEU A 49 -5.26 -5.46 3.48
CA LEU A 49 -4.49 -6.70 3.49
C LEU A 49 -5.31 -7.84 2.90
N TYR A 50 -5.11 -8.14 1.61
CA TYR A 50 -5.78 -9.25 0.94
C TYR A 50 -5.15 -10.59 1.35
N VAL A 51 -5.99 -11.55 1.69
CA VAL A 51 -5.57 -12.88 2.13
C VAL A 51 -6.05 -13.94 1.11
N PRO A 52 -5.13 -14.56 0.33
CA PRO A 52 -5.49 -15.52 -0.71
C PRO A 52 -5.93 -16.89 -0.15
N ASP A 53 -5.53 -17.22 1.09
CA ASP A 53 -5.90 -18.46 1.78
C ASP A 53 -6.19 -18.18 3.28
N LYS A 54 -5.65 -18.93 4.24
CA LYS A 54 -5.89 -18.66 5.67
C LYS A 54 -4.73 -17.91 6.32
N CYS A 55 -5.05 -16.86 7.07
CA CYS A 55 -4.06 -16.05 7.78
C CYS A 55 -4.51 -15.71 9.21
N ARG A 56 -3.56 -15.63 10.15
CA ARG A 56 -3.78 -15.13 11.51
C ARG A 56 -2.92 -13.90 11.73
N ILE A 57 -3.54 -12.83 12.16
CA ILE A 57 -2.93 -11.50 12.24
C ILE A 57 -3.23 -10.92 13.62
N VAL A 58 -2.23 -10.31 14.25
CA VAL A 58 -2.40 -9.52 15.46
C VAL A 58 -2.35 -8.04 15.08
N VAL A 59 -3.34 -7.29 15.54
CA VAL A 59 -3.45 -5.83 15.34
C VAL A 59 -3.49 -5.18 16.72
N SER A 60 -2.53 -4.33 17.06
CA SER A 60 -2.39 -3.78 18.43
C SER A 60 -3.47 -2.74 18.77
N SER A 61 -3.77 -1.83 17.83
CA SER A 61 -4.69 -0.70 17.96
C SER A 61 -5.42 -0.42 16.62
N GLY A 62 -6.31 0.57 16.59
CA GLY A 62 -7.07 0.92 15.38
C GLY A 62 -8.36 0.11 15.18
N ARG A 63 -9.00 0.32 14.02
CA ARG A 63 -10.26 -0.35 13.65
C ARG A 63 -10.00 -1.35 12.54
N VAL A 64 -10.70 -2.48 12.56
CA VAL A 64 -10.60 -3.50 11.52
C VAL A 64 -11.97 -3.98 11.08
N TRP A 65 -12.11 -4.27 9.79
CA TRP A 65 -13.28 -4.94 9.23
C TRP A 65 -12.88 -5.84 8.07
N LEU A 66 -13.76 -6.77 7.72
CA LEU A 66 -13.51 -7.74 6.65
C LEU A 66 -14.36 -7.42 5.43
N GLU A 67 -13.71 -7.39 4.29
CA GLU A 67 -14.34 -7.31 2.98
C GLU A 67 -14.17 -8.62 2.20
N LYS A 68 -15.17 -8.97 1.40
CA LYS A 68 -15.11 -10.18 0.57
C LYS A 68 -14.25 -9.93 -0.67
N GLY A 69 -13.37 -10.88 -0.98
CA GLY A 69 -12.51 -10.81 -2.16
C GLY A 69 -11.34 -9.83 -1.99
N ASN A 70 -10.69 -9.54 -3.11
CA ASN A 70 -9.62 -8.55 -3.20
C ASN A 70 -10.23 -7.17 -3.45
N THR A 71 -10.00 -6.22 -2.54
CA THR A 71 -10.51 -4.85 -2.67
C THR A 71 -9.69 -3.98 -3.63
N ILE A 72 -8.49 -4.42 -4.02
CA ILE A 72 -7.71 -3.75 -5.06
C ILE A 72 -8.35 -4.01 -6.43
N PRO A 73 -8.81 -2.98 -7.16
CA PRO A 73 -9.49 -3.17 -8.44
C PRO A 73 -8.56 -3.73 -9.53
N GLU A 74 -9.09 -4.58 -10.40
CA GLU A 74 -8.34 -5.04 -11.59
C GLU A 74 -7.91 -3.90 -12.54
N SER A 75 -8.61 -2.76 -12.49
CA SER A 75 -8.20 -1.59 -13.28
C SER A 75 -6.81 -1.09 -12.88
N TRP A 76 -6.42 -1.26 -11.61
CA TRP A 76 -5.09 -0.86 -11.13
C TRP A 76 -4.00 -1.76 -11.70
N SER A 77 -4.18 -3.08 -11.72
CA SER A 77 -3.21 -3.98 -12.35
C SER A 77 -3.08 -3.71 -13.85
N LYS A 78 -4.19 -3.53 -14.56
CA LYS A 78 -4.20 -3.17 -15.99
C LYS A 78 -3.48 -1.84 -16.26
N ALA A 79 -3.63 -0.85 -15.37
CA ALA A 79 -2.93 0.42 -15.48
C ALA A 79 -1.41 0.22 -15.29
N VAL A 80 -0.99 -0.52 -14.27
CA VAL A 80 0.43 -0.84 -14.03
C VAL A 80 1.05 -1.60 -15.19
N ASP A 81 0.34 -2.58 -15.78
CA ASP A 81 0.83 -3.33 -16.94
C ASP A 81 1.06 -2.43 -18.17
N LYS A 82 0.20 -1.41 -18.36
CA LYS A 82 0.41 -0.39 -19.39
C LYS A 82 1.62 0.47 -19.07
N LEU A 83 1.74 0.94 -17.82
CA LEU A 83 2.88 1.75 -17.38
C LEU A 83 4.21 1.01 -17.54
N ALA A 84 4.26 -0.28 -17.26
CA ALA A 84 5.46 -1.11 -17.43
C ALA A 84 5.94 -1.16 -18.90
N LYS A 85 5.04 -1.01 -19.87
CA LYS A 85 5.35 -1.04 -21.31
C LYS A 85 5.76 0.33 -21.89
N VAL A 86 5.58 1.42 -21.14
CA VAL A 86 5.98 2.75 -21.58
C VAL A 86 7.52 2.86 -21.58
N LYS A 87 8.08 3.48 -22.63
CA LYS A 87 9.53 3.76 -22.72
C LYS A 87 10.01 4.53 -21.48
N LYS A 88 11.14 4.11 -20.91
CA LYS A 88 11.73 4.72 -19.70
C LYS A 88 12.85 5.72 -20.06
N PRO A 89 13.07 6.77 -19.24
CA PRO A 89 12.29 7.16 -18.05
C PRO A 89 10.89 7.68 -18.42
N ALA A 90 9.92 7.52 -17.52
CA ALA A 90 8.56 7.99 -17.70
C ALA A 90 8.08 8.71 -16.43
N VAL A 91 7.48 9.88 -16.59
CA VAL A 91 6.81 10.63 -15.52
C VAL A 91 5.31 10.46 -15.70
N VAL A 92 4.62 10.04 -14.65
CA VAL A 92 3.20 9.67 -14.70
C VAL A 92 2.45 10.45 -13.62
N PRO A 93 1.70 11.50 -13.99
CA PRO A 93 0.83 12.18 -13.04
C PRO A 93 -0.36 11.30 -12.68
N VAL A 94 -0.72 11.27 -11.40
CA VAL A 94 -1.93 10.59 -10.89
C VAL A 94 -2.92 11.65 -10.42
N LEU A 95 -4.06 11.75 -11.10
CA LEU A 95 -5.07 12.79 -10.88
C LEU A 95 -6.38 12.17 -10.41
N GLY A 96 -7.11 12.89 -9.55
CA GLY A 96 -8.43 12.49 -9.05
C GLY A 96 -8.90 13.36 -7.89
N GLY A 97 -10.17 13.22 -7.49
CA GLY A 97 -10.74 13.95 -6.36
C GLY A 97 -10.11 13.61 -5.00
N VAL A 98 -10.57 14.26 -3.94
CA VAL A 98 -10.18 13.93 -2.55
C VAL A 98 -10.73 12.54 -2.20
N ASP A 99 -9.95 11.73 -1.48
CA ASP A 99 -10.34 10.40 -0.97
C ASP A 99 -10.82 9.35 -2.00
N VAL A 100 -10.41 9.47 -3.26
CA VAL A 100 -10.72 8.48 -4.32
C VAL A 100 -9.72 7.32 -4.42
N GLY A 101 -8.79 7.19 -3.46
CA GLY A 101 -7.79 6.12 -3.43
C GLY A 101 -6.50 6.39 -4.23
N LYS A 102 -6.17 7.66 -4.51
CA LYS A 102 -4.94 8.04 -5.25
C LYS A 102 -3.67 7.54 -4.57
N THR A 103 -3.50 7.83 -3.28
CA THR A 103 -2.36 7.37 -2.48
C THR A 103 -2.26 5.85 -2.49
N GLY A 104 -3.37 5.14 -2.29
CA GLY A 104 -3.40 3.68 -2.38
C GLY A 104 -2.97 3.16 -3.76
N PHE A 105 -3.41 3.81 -4.85
CA PHE A 105 -2.99 3.45 -6.20
C PHE A 105 -1.50 3.69 -6.42
N VAL A 106 -0.98 4.84 -5.96
CA VAL A 106 0.45 5.17 -6.05
C VAL A 106 1.28 4.14 -5.31
N THR A 107 0.93 3.79 -4.06
CA THR A 107 1.60 2.73 -3.29
C THR A 107 1.58 1.40 -4.03
N TYR A 108 0.41 0.99 -4.55
CA TYR A 108 0.26 -0.25 -5.32
C TYR A 108 1.12 -0.26 -6.59
N ALA A 109 1.04 0.80 -7.39
CA ALA A 109 1.77 0.92 -8.64
C ALA A 109 3.28 0.96 -8.41
N ALA A 110 3.73 1.70 -7.39
CA ALA A 110 5.14 1.79 -7.01
C ALA A 110 5.69 0.42 -6.62
N ASN A 111 4.99 -0.30 -5.72
CA ASN A 111 5.39 -1.65 -5.31
C ASN A 111 5.49 -2.62 -6.50
N LYS A 112 4.48 -2.62 -7.40
CA LYS A 112 4.44 -3.55 -8.53
C LYS A 112 5.51 -3.24 -9.59
N LEU A 113 5.75 -1.96 -9.87
CA LEU A 113 6.83 -1.54 -10.78
C LEU A 113 8.21 -1.82 -10.18
N PHE A 114 8.40 -1.57 -8.89
CA PHE A 114 9.64 -1.90 -8.17
C PHE A 114 9.92 -3.40 -8.22
N LEU A 115 8.93 -4.24 -7.90
CA LEU A 115 9.03 -5.70 -8.00
C LEU A 115 9.28 -6.21 -9.43
N SER A 116 9.01 -5.38 -10.45
CA SER A 116 9.32 -5.68 -11.86
C SER A 116 10.73 -5.22 -12.27
N GLY A 117 11.56 -4.76 -11.32
CA GLY A 117 12.95 -4.36 -11.54
C GLY A 117 13.14 -2.90 -11.94
N TYR A 118 12.10 -2.07 -11.90
CA TYR A 118 12.22 -0.64 -12.18
C TYR A 118 12.67 0.16 -10.96
N LYS A 119 13.51 1.18 -11.18
CA LYS A 119 13.72 2.25 -10.19
C LYS A 119 12.51 3.18 -10.20
N VAL A 120 11.88 3.37 -9.04
CA VAL A 120 10.65 4.15 -8.90
C VAL A 120 10.89 5.33 -7.96
N GLY A 121 10.69 6.54 -8.47
CA GLY A 121 10.59 7.76 -7.67
C GLY A 121 9.13 8.18 -7.53
N ILE A 122 8.79 8.75 -6.38
CA ILE A 122 7.46 9.27 -6.06
C ILE A 122 7.62 10.74 -5.70
N ILE A 123 6.87 11.59 -6.41
CA ILE A 123 6.75 13.00 -6.09
C ILE A 123 5.41 13.18 -5.39
N ASP A 124 5.46 13.48 -4.11
CA ASP A 124 4.29 13.86 -3.33
C ASP A 124 4.09 15.37 -3.45
N ALA A 125 3.03 15.76 -4.13
CA ALA A 125 2.65 17.16 -4.33
C ALA A 125 1.40 17.56 -3.53
N ASP A 126 0.92 16.69 -2.63
CA ASP A 126 -0.20 17.01 -1.74
C ASP A 126 0.33 17.73 -0.49
N THR A 127 0.39 19.05 -0.57
CA THR A 127 0.93 19.88 0.52
C THR A 127 0.04 19.86 1.78
N GLY A 128 -1.23 19.43 1.67
CA GLY A 128 -2.20 19.39 2.77
C GLY A 128 -2.24 18.05 3.51
N GLN A 129 -1.93 16.95 2.81
CA GLN A 129 -1.86 15.60 3.37
C GLN A 129 -0.61 14.87 2.88
N SER A 130 0.55 15.46 3.18
CA SER A 130 1.82 14.92 2.70
C SER A 130 2.13 13.56 3.33
N ASP A 131 2.42 12.60 2.47
CA ASP A 131 2.93 11.27 2.78
C ASP A 131 4.47 11.24 2.76
N ILE A 132 5.11 12.08 1.93
CA ILE A 132 6.57 12.09 1.74
C ILE A 132 7.11 13.49 2.04
N GLY A 133 7.97 13.57 3.05
CA GLY A 133 8.61 14.82 3.46
C GLY A 133 7.78 15.63 4.47
N PRO A 134 8.23 16.84 4.84
CA PRO A 134 7.52 17.68 5.80
C PRO A 134 6.17 18.20 5.25
N PRO A 135 5.19 18.49 6.13
CA PRO A 135 3.95 19.14 5.70
C PRO A 135 4.26 20.46 4.98
N THR A 136 3.37 20.87 4.07
CA THR A 136 3.50 22.09 3.25
C THR A 136 4.64 22.09 2.22
N THR A 137 5.26 20.93 1.95
CA THR A 137 6.31 20.77 0.94
C THR A 137 5.89 19.87 -0.21
N ILE A 138 6.65 19.90 -1.32
CA ILE A 138 6.61 18.86 -2.34
C ILE A 138 7.78 17.93 -2.04
N GLY A 139 7.49 16.67 -1.73
CA GLY A 139 8.49 15.67 -1.38
C GLY A 139 8.88 14.80 -2.55
N LEU A 140 10.17 14.45 -2.65
CA LEU A 140 10.65 13.39 -3.51
C LEU A 140 11.10 12.22 -2.63
N GLY A 141 10.58 11.03 -2.94
CA GLY A 141 11.07 9.80 -2.35
C GLY A 141 11.40 8.76 -3.41
N VAL A 142 12.33 7.86 -3.11
CA VAL A 142 12.71 6.76 -4.02
C VAL A 142 12.49 5.44 -3.29
N LEU A 143 11.76 4.53 -3.92
CA LEU A 143 11.54 3.20 -3.36
C LEU A 143 12.87 2.42 -3.31
N GLU A 144 13.21 1.92 -2.13
CA GLU A 144 14.32 0.98 -1.92
C GLU A 144 13.82 -0.46 -1.73
N GLU A 145 12.58 -0.62 -1.27
CA GLU A 145 11.86 -1.88 -1.15
C GLU A 145 10.34 -1.66 -1.27
N PRO A 146 9.52 -2.70 -1.48
CA PRO A 146 8.07 -2.55 -1.42
C PRO A 146 7.61 -2.10 -0.03
N VAL A 147 6.64 -1.19 0.02
CA VAL A 147 6.14 -0.56 1.25
C VAL A 147 4.69 -0.95 1.54
N ALA A 148 4.31 -0.98 2.81
CA ALA A 148 2.92 -1.17 3.22
C ALA A 148 2.12 0.14 3.18
N MET A 149 2.78 1.27 3.44
CA MET A 149 2.21 2.62 3.43
C MET A 149 3.13 3.56 2.65
N LEU A 150 2.59 4.59 2.00
CA LEU A 150 3.38 5.52 1.19
C LEU A 150 4.39 6.32 2.04
N THR A 151 4.07 6.56 3.30
CA THR A 151 4.95 7.21 4.31
C THR A 151 6.24 6.48 4.59
N GLN A 152 6.34 5.20 4.24
CA GLN A 152 7.55 4.41 4.41
C GLN A 152 8.58 4.67 3.31
N VAL A 153 8.21 5.44 2.27
CA VAL A 153 9.14 5.79 1.19
C VAL A 153 10.14 6.83 1.72
N PRO A 154 11.46 6.56 1.67
CA PRO A 154 12.46 7.49 2.17
C PRO A 154 12.42 8.84 1.44
N PHE A 155 12.34 9.93 2.21
CA PHE A 155 12.45 11.30 1.70
C PHE A 155 13.92 11.66 1.41
N ILE A 156 14.15 12.36 0.29
CA ILE A 156 15.48 12.79 -0.19
C ILE A 156 15.60 14.31 -0.17
#